data_AF-A0A0G1HQL7-F1
#
_entry.id   AF-A0A0G1HQL7-F1
#
_cell.length_a   1.000
_cell.length_b   1.000
_cell.length_c   1.000
_cell.angle_alpha   90.00
_cell.angle_beta   90.00
_cell.angle_gamma   90.00
#
_symmetry.space_group_name_H-M   'P 1'
#
loop_
_entity.id
_entity.type
_entity.pdbx_description
1 polymer ?
#
loop_
_entity_poly.entity_id
_entity_poly.type
_entity_poly.pdbx_seq_one_letter_code
_entity_poly.pdbx_strand_id
1 'polypeptide(L)'
;MINSKKYIAAFTITAIIFGTAIYVSNLLGQKKLEDVRAIENRVALDILSSETQFMLLEETSCKDIGPGFLSKELGSIGERLTYAENQTELNTRDLEYLKRSYFLLEIKDYLLMKRLTEKCGIKPTFILYFYSTRDACEDCEKMGYVLTALRNKYPDLRVYSFDYHFDVGAIDTLVSIYKVKSDLPALIINGLSYHGFHSVEELEEKVPALKVLAAKAKALEKSATLNLRSAVYKTAALPLSYLGNYTNLHLFCCLENCLHKHREFHHSLSRYWTYF
;
A
#
# COMPACT_ATOMS: atom_id res chain seq x y z
N MET A 1 -66.24 -49.61 -12.33
CA MET A 1 -66.49 -48.17 -12.10
C MET A 1 -65.32 -47.59 -11.33
N ILE A 2 -64.47 -46.80 -12.00
CA ILE A 2 -63.34 -46.11 -11.36
C ILE A 2 -63.89 -45.11 -10.36
N ASN A 3 -63.38 -45.14 -9.13
CA ASN A 3 -63.81 -44.28 -8.05
C ASN A 3 -63.11 -42.91 -8.18
N SER A 4 -63.55 -42.12 -9.18
CA SER A 4 -62.89 -40.87 -9.62
C SER A 4 -62.64 -39.87 -8.49
N LYS A 5 -63.44 -39.89 -7.42
CA LYS A 5 -63.27 -39.03 -6.24
C LYS A 5 -61.92 -39.25 -5.53
N LYS A 6 -61.42 -40.49 -5.47
CA LYS A 6 -60.14 -40.81 -4.81
C LYS A 6 -58.94 -40.34 -5.62
N TYR A 7 -59.02 -40.46 -6.95
CA TYR A 7 -57.95 -40.01 -7.86
C TYR A 7 -57.85 -38.47 -7.90
N ILE A 8 -58.98 -37.76 -7.87
CA ILE A 8 -59.00 -36.30 -7.79
C ILE A 8 -58.38 -35.81 -6.47
N ALA A 9 -58.72 -36.44 -5.34
CA ALA A 9 -58.13 -36.07 -4.05
C ALA A 9 -56.60 -36.27 -4.01
N ALA A 10 -56.10 -37.37 -4.56
CA ALA A 10 -54.66 -37.64 -4.64
C ALA A 10 -53.93 -36.64 -5.57
N PHE A 11 -54.54 -36.27 -6.69
CA PHE A 11 -53.99 -35.28 -7.61
C PHE A 11 -53.87 -33.89 -6.95
N THR A 12 -54.91 -33.45 -6.23
CA THR A 12 -54.89 -32.16 -5.54
C THR A 12 -53.81 -32.08 -4.46
N ILE A 13 -53.64 -33.13 -3.65
CA ILE A 13 -52.60 -33.18 -2.61
C ILE A 13 -51.20 -33.10 -3.24
N THR A 14 -50.99 -33.87 -4.32
CA THR A 14 -49.71 -33.87 -5.04
C THR A 14 -49.42 -32.48 -5.65
N ALA A 15 -50.43 -31.85 -6.27
CA ALA A 15 -50.28 -30.52 -6.86
C ALA A 15 -49.94 -29.44 -5.81
N ILE A 16 -50.49 -29.52 -4.60
CA ILE A 16 -50.18 -28.58 -3.51
C ILE A 16 -48.73 -28.76 -3.02
N ILE A 17 -48.29 -30.01 -2.85
CA ILE A 17 -46.92 -30.30 -2.40
C ILE A 17 -45.90 -29.81 -3.43
N PHE A 18 -46.11 -30.12 -4.71
CA PHE A 18 -45.20 -29.65 -5.76
C PHE A 18 -45.29 -28.13 -5.97
N GLY A 19 -46.49 -27.55 -5.92
CA GLY A 19 -46.68 -26.10 -6.06
C GLY A 19 -45.95 -25.32 -4.96
N THR A 20 -46.03 -25.77 -3.71
CA THR A 20 -45.33 -25.14 -2.58
C THR A 20 -43.81 -25.30 -2.69
N ALA A 21 -43.31 -26.47 -3.08
CA ALA A 21 -41.87 -26.69 -3.30
C ALA A 21 -41.31 -25.80 -4.42
N ILE A 22 -42.02 -25.66 -5.55
CA ILE A 22 -41.63 -24.79 -6.67
C ILE A 22 -41.66 -23.32 -6.24
N TYR A 23 -42.68 -22.90 -5.51
CA TYR A 23 -42.79 -21.52 -5.00
C TYR A 23 -41.61 -21.15 -4.09
N VAL A 24 -41.29 -22.01 -3.12
CA VAL A 24 -40.16 -21.81 -2.20
C VAL A 24 -38.82 -21.85 -2.94
N SER A 25 -38.65 -22.77 -3.89
CA SER A 25 -37.44 -22.85 -4.72
C SER A 25 -37.22 -21.58 -5.53
N ASN A 26 -38.28 -21.01 -6.12
CA ASN A 26 -38.18 -19.77 -6.89
C ASN A 26 -37.88 -18.56 -6.01
N LEU A 27 -38.48 -18.50 -4.81
CA LEU A 27 -38.22 -17.43 -3.84
C LEU A 27 -36.78 -17.46 -3.32
N LEU A 28 -36.28 -18.64 -2.96
CA LEU A 28 -34.89 -18.83 -2.53
C LEU A 28 -33.90 -18.63 -3.68
N GLY A 29 -34.27 -19.02 -4.90
CA GLY A 29 -33.48 -18.83 -6.11
C GLY A 29 -33.23 -17.34 -6.41
N GLN A 30 -34.25 -16.51 -6.30
CA GLN A 30 -34.11 -15.06 -6.53
C GLN A 30 -33.26 -14.38 -5.47
N LYS A 31 -33.45 -14.70 -4.17
CA LYS A 31 -32.61 -14.13 -3.10
C LYS A 31 -31.14 -14.53 -3.24
N LYS A 32 -30.88 -15.80 -3.56
CA LYS A 32 -29.51 -16.29 -3.75
C LYS A 32 -28.82 -15.67 -4.98
N LEU A 33 -29.59 -15.36 -6.03
CA LEU A 33 -29.09 -14.63 -7.21
C LEU A 33 -28.85 -13.14 -6.92
N GLU A 34 -29.69 -12.48 -6.12
CA GLU A 34 -29.49 -11.08 -5.73
C GLU A 34 -28.30 -10.90 -4.81
N ASP A 35 -28.09 -11.77 -3.82
CA ASP A 35 -26.95 -11.65 -2.89
C ASP A 35 -25.60 -11.90 -3.59
N VAL A 36 -25.52 -12.91 -4.46
CA VAL A 36 -24.30 -13.20 -5.24
C VAL A 36 -24.01 -12.07 -6.23
N ARG A 37 -25.02 -11.58 -6.95
CA ARG A 37 -24.86 -10.44 -7.87
C ARG A 37 -24.54 -9.14 -7.15
N ALA A 38 -25.05 -8.91 -5.94
CA ALA A 38 -24.78 -7.70 -5.18
C ALA A 38 -23.33 -7.64 -4.67
N ILE A 39 -22.75 -8.77 -4.29
CA ILE A 39 -21.33 -8.85 -3.89
C ILE A 39 -20.42 -8.68 -5.12
N GLU A 40 -20.69 -9.40 -6.22
CA GLU A 40 -19.93 -9.26 -7.47
C GLU A 40 -20.02 -7.85 -8.07
N ASN A 41 -21.21 -7.25 -8.10
CA ASN A 41 -21.42 -5.91 -8.65
C ASN A 41 -20.72 -4.83 -7.83
N ARG A 42 -20.66 -4.93 -6.49
CA ARG A 42 -19.95 -3.94 -5.67
C ARG A 42 -18.45 -3.98 -5.90
N VAL A 43 -17.87 -5.18 -5.94
CA VAL A 43 -16.44 -5.36 -6.23
C VAL A 43 -16.10 -4.87 -7.64
N ALA A 44 -16.92 -5.21 -8.64
CA ALA A 44 -16.72 -4.75 -10.01
C ALA A 44 -16.83 -3.22 -10.12
N LEU A 45 -17.81 -2.60 -9.46
CA LEU A 45 -17.98 -1.14 -9.45
C LEU A 45 -16.85 -0.42 -8.72
N ASP A 46 -16.36 -0.95 -7.59
CA ASP A 46 -15.23 -0.38 -6.86
C ASP A 46 -13.92 -0.49 -7.67
N ILE A 47 -13.72 -1.61 -8.39
CA ILE A 47 -12.60 -1.80 -9.32
C ILE A 47 -12.67 -0.81 -10.48
N LEU A 48 -13.84 -0.70 -11.14
CA LEU A 48 -14.07 0.21 -12.25
C LEU A 48 -13.92 1.68 -11.84
N SER A 49 -14.41 2.03 -10.64
CA SER A 49 -14.23 3.36 -10.05
C SER A 49 -12.75 3.66 -9.82
N SER A 50 -12.01 2.70 -9.25
CA SER A 50 -10.56 2.85 -9.02
C SER A 50 -9.77 2.94 -10.33
N GLU A 51 -10.17 2.19 -11.36
CA GLU A 51 -9.57 2.27 -12.71
C GLU A 51 -9.87 3.61 -13.39
N THR A 52 -11.09 4.12 -13.24
CA THR A 52 -11.46 5.44 -13.76
C THR A 52 -10.65 6.54 -13.08
N GLN A 53 -10.51 6.50 -11.75
CA GLN A 53 -9.67 7.43 -11.00
C GLN A 53 -8.21 7.39 -11.47
N PHE A 54 -7.68 6.20 -11.72
CA PHE A 54 -6.34 6.02 -12.25
C PHE A 54 -6.15 6.67 -13.62
N MET A 55 -7.07 6.42 -14.56
CA MET A 55 -7.05 7.03 -15.90
C MET A 55 -7.15 8.56 -15.83
N LEU A 56 -7.98 9.10 -14.91
CA LEU A 56 -8.08 10.54 -14.70
C LEU A 56 -6.77 11.13 -14.16
N LEU A 57 -6.13 10.48 -13.18
CA LEU A 57 -4.85 10.93 -12.62
C LEU A 57 -3.73 10.93 -13.66
N GLU A 58 -3.70 9.95 -14.54
CA GLU A 58 -2.78 9.91 -15.68
C GLU A 58 -3.01 11.09 -16.64
N GLU A 59 -4.26 11.47 -16.87
CA GLU A 59 -4.62 12.57 -17.77
C GLU A 59 -4.36 13.95 -17.15
N THR A 60 -4.37 14.04 -15.82
CA THR A 60 -4.24 15.31 -15.06
C THR A 60 -2.92 16.05 -15.34
N SER A 61 -2.94 17.37 -15.16
CA SER A 61 -1.77 18.23 -15.36
C SER A 61 -0.68 17.94 -14.32
N CYS A 62 0.59 17.96 -14.75
CA CYS A 62 1.76 17.69 -13.88
C CYS A 62 1.91 18.65 -12.68
N LYS A 63 1.12 19.73 -12.62
CA LYS A 63 1.13 20.69 -11.50
C LYS A 63 0.23 20.28 -10.33
N ASP A 64 -0.77 19.44 -10.58
CA ASP A 64 -1.80 19.10 -9.59
C ASP A 64 -1.61 17.71 -8.98
N ILE A 65 -0.58 16.97 -9.43
CA ILE A 65 -0.29 15.63 -8.97
C ILE A 65 0.57 15.71 -7.71
N GLY A 66 -0.10 15.80 -6.56
CA GLY A 66 0.53 15.61 -5.27
C GLY A 66 0.95 14.14 -5.08
N PRO A 67 2.17 13.86 -4.58
CA PRO A 67 2.61 12.50 -4.27
C PRO A 67 1.85 11.98 -3.03
N GLY A 68 0.60 11.54 -3.17
CA GLY A 68 -0.18 11.22 -1.98
C GLY A 68 -1.54 10.55 -2.16
N PHE A 69 -2.19 10.65 -3.32
CA PHE A 69 -3.55 10.13 -3.46
C PHE A 69 -3.60 8.59 -3.31
N LEU A 70 -2.83 7.86 -4.12
CA LEU A 70 -2.71 6.40 -3.98
C LEU A 70 -1.92 6.00 -2.73
N SER A 71 -0.97 6.84 -2.26
CA SER A 71 -0.24 6.58 -1.01
C SER A 71 -1.17 6.47 0.20
N LYS A 72 -2.28 7.21 0.23
CA LYS A 72 -3.25 7.17 1.33
C LYS A 72 -4.06 5.86 1.32
N GLU A 73 -4.51 5.44 0.15
CA GLU A 73 -5.26 4.18 -0.02
C GLU A 73 -4.36 2.98 0.29
N LEU A 74 -3.17 2.95 -0.31
CA LEU A 74 -2.12 1.96 -0.03
C LEU A 74 -1.76 1.92 1.46
N GLY A 75 -1.62 3.08 2.10
CA GLY A 75 -1.38 3.18 3.54
C GLY A 75 -2.48 2.52 4.35
N SER A 76 -3.73 2.86 4.06
CA SER A 76 -4.89 2.34 4.81
C SER A 76 -5.08 0.82 4.63
N ILE A 77 -4.84 0.29 3.43
CA ILE A 77 -4.94 -1.14 3.14
C ILE A 77 -3.73 -1.88 3.72
N GLY A 78 -2.53 -1.31 3.64
CA GLY A 78 -1.33 -1.86 4.26
C GLY A 78 -1.44 -1.99 5.78
N GLU A 79 -2.00 -0.98 6.46
CA GLU A 79 -2.26 -1.02 7.91
C GLU A 79 -3.26 -2.14 8.26
N ARG A 80 -4.35 -2.25 7.50
CA ARG A 80 -5.34 -3.32 7.69
C ARG A 80 -4.75 -4.70 7.42
N LEU A 81 -3.89 -4.82 6.40
CA LEU A 81 -3.21 -6.07 6.07
C LEU A 81 -2.24 -6.48 7.17
N THR A 82 -1.40 -5.54 7.66
CA THR A 82 -0.49 -5.77 8.80
C THR A 82 -1.26 -6.24 10.03
N TYR A 83 -2.35 -5.56 10.34
CA TYR A 83 -3.20 -5.94 11.46
C TYR A 83 -3.77 -7.35 11.24
N ALA A 84 -4.22 -7.65 10.03
CA ALA A 84 -4.83 -8.93 9.70
C ALA A 84 -3.84 -10.10 9.74
N GLU A 85 -2.62 -9.92 9.24
CA GLU A 85 -1.58 -10.95 9.25
C GLU A 85 -1.11 -11.30 10.66
N ASN A 86 -1.13 -10.33 11.58
CA ASN A 86 -0.80 -10.54 12.98
C ASN A 86 -1.91 -11.21 13.79
N GLN A 87 -3.12 -11.37 13.22
CA GLN A 87 -4.22 -12.04 13.88
C GLN A 87 -4.38 -13.48 13.40
N THR A 88 -4.07 -14.41 14.30
CA THR A 88 -4.15 -15.87 14.05
C THR A 88 -5.57 -16.38 13.79
N GLU A 89 -6.60 -15.58 14.12
CA GLU A 89 -8.02 -15.97 14.07
C GLU A 89 -8.77 -15.48 12.83
N LEU A 90 -8.12 -14.72 11.94
CA LEU A 90 -8.81 -14.21 10.76
C LEU A 90 -9.05 -15.30 9.72
N ASN A 91 -10.23 -15.23 9.10
CA ASN A 91 -10.63 -16.09 8.00
C ASN A 91 -9.65 -15.91 6.84
N THR A 92 -9.07 -17.03 6.40
CA THR A 92 -8.06 -17.08 5.33
C THR A 92 -8.52 -16.41 4.03
N ARG A 93 -9.83 -16.44 3.73
CA ARG A 93 -10.41 -15.80 2.55
C ARG A 93 -10.36 -14.28 2.60
N ASP A 94 -10.57 -13.69 3.77
CA ASP A 94 -10.57 -12.24 3.93
C ASP A 94 -9.13 -11.70 3.87
N LEU A 95 -8.18 -12.45 4.44
CA LEU A 95 -6.75 -12.15 4.31
C LEU A 95 -6.28 -12.25 2.86
N GLU A 96 -6.65 -13.30 2.13
CA GLU A 96 -6.32 -13.46 0.71
C GLU A 96 -6.90 -12.32 -0.13
N TYR A 97 -8.15 -11.91 0.14
CA TYR A 97 -8.77 -10.77 -0.53
C TYR A 97 -7.97 -9.48 -0.28
N LEU A 98 -7.61 -9.19 0.98
CA LEU A 98 -6.80 -8.02 1.34
C LEU A 98 -5.44 -8.03 0.64
N LYS A 99 -4.73 -9.17 0.62
CA LYS A 99 -3.45 -9.32 -0.09
C LYS A 99 -3.60 -9.07 -1.59
N ARG A 100 -4.63 -9.64 -2.21
CA ARG A 100 -4.93 -9.43 -3.63
C ARG A 100 -5.19 -7.97 -3.95
N SER A 101 -6.01 -7.28 -3.15
CA SER A 101 -6.26 -5.84 -3.31
C SER A 101 -4.99 -5.01 -3.13
N TYR A 102 -4.17 -5.34 -2.13
CA TYR A 102 -2.91 -4.64 -1.85
C TYR A 102 -1.93 -4.75 -3.02
N PHE A 103 -1.63 -5.97 -3.51
CA PHE A 103 -0.72 -6.15 -4.64
C PHE A 103 -1.23 -5.48 -5.91
N LEU A 104 -2.53 -5.57 -6.22
CA LEU A 104 -3.09 -4.89 -7.40
C LEU A 104 -2.95 -3.36 -7.30
N LEU A 105 -3.09 -2.78 -6.10
CA LEU A 105 -2.89 -1.35 -5.90
C LEU A 105 -1.43 -0.94 -6.02
N GLU A 106 -0.48 -1.75 -5.53
CA GLU A 106 0.96 -1.49 -5.71
C GLU A 106 1.34 -1.51 -7.20
N ILE A 107 0.85 -2.49 -7.96
CA ILE A 107 1.07 -2.57 -9.41
C ILE A 107 0.49 -1.32 -10.11
N LYS A 108 -0.72 -0.90 -9.72
CA LYS A 108 -1.31 0.33 -10.26
C LYS A 108 -0.42 1.53 -9.95
N ASP A 109 -0.09 1.78 -8.68
CA ASP A 109 0.77 2.92 -8.31
C ASP A 109 2.10 2.92 -9.06
N TYR A 110 2.74 1.76 -9.21
CA TYR A 110 3.95 1.60 -10.03
C TYR A 110 3.73 2.04 -11.49
N LEU A 111 2.66 1.58 -12.13
CA LEU A 111 2.33 1.94 -13.52
C LEU A 111 2.00 3.44 -13.67
N LEU A 112 1.27 4.03 -12.71
CA LEU A 112 0.99 5.46 -12.70
C LEU A 112 2.31 6.24 -12.63
N MET A 113 3.14 5.93 -11.65
CA MET A 113 4.38 6.66 -11.42
C MET A 113 5.35 6.52 -12.60
N LYS A 114 5.36 5.38 -13.29
CA LYS A 114 6.10 5.20 -14.54
C LYS A 114 5.59 6.13 -15.64
N ARG A 115 4.28 6.22 -15.85
CA ARG A 115 3.67 7.14 -16.83
C ARG A 115 3.94 8.61 -16.50
N LEU A 116 3.89 8.96 -15.22
CA LEU A 116 4.24 10.31 -14.76
C LEU A 116 5.72 10.63 -14.94
N THR A 117 6.60 9.65 -14.77
CA THR A 117 8.03 9.79 -15.09
C THR A 117 8.22 10.18 -16.56
N GLU A 118 7.48 9.54 -17.47
CA GLU A 118 7.52 9.79 -18.91
C GLU A 118 6.88 11.14 -19.30
N LYS A 119 5.69 11.45 -18.76
CA LYS A 119 4.90 12.64 -19.12
C LYS A 119 5.38 13.92 -18.42
N CYS A 120 5.75 13.82 -17.15
CA CYS A 120 6.06 14.98 -16.30
C CYS A 120 7.56 15.14 -16.00
N GLY A 121 8.40 14.19 -16.41
CA GLY A 121 9.85 14.24 -16.19
C GLY A 121 10.26 14.12 -14.72
N ILE A 122 9.34 13.69 -13.84
CA ILE A 122 9.70 13.30 -12.47
C ILE A 122 10.62 12.08 -12.52
N LYS A 123 11.53 11.95 -11.56
CA LYS A 123 12.52 10.85 -11.55
C LYS A 123 12.48 10.07 -10.23
N PRO A 124 11.34 9.47 -9.86
CA PRO A 124 11.30 8.54 -8.74
C PRO A 124 12.22 7.34 -9.03
N THR A 125 12.76 6.75 -7.96
CA THR A 125 13.45 5.46 -8.07
C THR A 125 12.49 4.36 -7.64
N PHE A 126 12.32 3.36 -8.48
CA PHE A 126 11.44 2.23 -8.22
C PHE A 126 12.25 1.00 -7.82
N ILE A 127 11.82 0.34 -6.74
CA ILE A 127 12.27 -0.99 -6.35
C ILE A 127 11.05 -1.91 -6.38
N LEU A 128 11.10 -2.92 -7.25
CA LEU A 128 10.17 -4.05 -7.17
C LEU A 128 10.86 -5.16 -6.37
N TYR A 129 10.29 -5.50 -5.23
CA TYR A 129 10.81 -6.52 -4.34
C TYR A 129 9.93 -7.76 -4.42
N PHE A 130 10.54 -8.91 -4.75
CA PHE A 130 9.88 -10.20 -4.78
C PHE A 130 10.39 -11.05 -3.62
N TYR A 131 9.44 -11.57 -2.84
CA TYR A 131 9.67 -12.44 -1.68
C TYR A 131 8.80 -13.68 -1.76
N SER A 132 9.00 -14.66 -0.87
CA SER A 132 8.15 -15.85 -0.79
C SER A 132 7.78 -16.12 0.66
N THR A 133 6.49 -16.38 0.89
CA THR A 133 5.99 -16.89 2.17
C THR A 133 5.84 -18.42 2.19
N ARG A 134 5.93 -19.05 1.02
CA ARG A 134 5.77 -20.51 0.87
C ARG A 134 7.09 -21.27 0.94
N ASP A 135 8.17 -20.66 0.48
CA ASP A 135 9.51 -21.26 0.50
C ASP A 135 10.29 -20.78 1.72
N ALA A 136 11.30 -21.54 2.12
CA ALA A 136 12.25 -21.11 3.14
C ALA A 136 13.08 -19.92 2.60
N CYS A 137 12.62 -18.70 2.86
CA CYS A 137 13.33 -17.46 2.54
C CYS A 137 13.68 -16.70 3.83
N GLU A 138 14.69 -17.18 4.57
CA GLU A 138 15.13 -16.53 5.82
C GLU A 138 15.59 -15.09 5.63
N ASP A 139 16.12 -14.78 4.44
CA ASP A 139 16.63 -13.45 4.13
C ASP A 139 15.55 -12.49 3.61
N CYS A 140 14.35 -12.97 3.28
CA CYS A 140 13.26 -12.11 2.81
C CYS A 140 12.79 -11.14 3.90
N GLU A 141 12.66 -11.60 5.14
CA GLU A 141 12.25 -10.74 6.26
C GLU A 141 13.31 -9.66 6.54
N LYS A 142 14.59 -10.06 6.57
CA LYS A 142 15.72 -9.12 6.76
C LYS A 142 15.77 -8.07 5.65
N MET A 143 15.52 -8.49 4.40
CA MET A 143 15.47 -7.60 3.25
C MET A 143 14.31 -6.60 3.36
N GLY A 144 13.15 -7.03 3.87
CA GLY A 144 12.01 -6.15 4.18
C GLY A 144 12.42 -4.99 5.09
N TYR A 145 13.12 -5.27 6.19
CA TYR A 145 13.65 -4.23 7.08
C TYR A 145 14.61 -3.25 6.39
N VAL A 146 15.51 -3.76 5.54
CA VAL A 146 16.45 -2.93 4.77
C VAL A 146 15.70 -1.98 3.83
N LEU A 147 14.69 -2.49 3.11
CA LEU A 147 13.88 -1.70 2.19
C LEU A 147 13.02 -0.66 2.91
N THR A 148 12.45 -1.02 4.07
CA THR A 148 11.72 -0.09 4.93
C THR A 148 12.64 1.04 5.41
N ALA A 149 13.88 0.74 5.81
CA ALA A 149 14.87 1.75 6.19
C ALA A 149 15.21 2.68 5.01
N LEU A 150 15.44 2.13 3.81
CA LEU A 150 15.71 2.91 2.60
C LEU A 150 14.54 3.83 2.22
N ARG A 151 13.31 3.34 2.28
CA ARG A 151 12.09 4.13 1.99
C ARG A 151 11.95 5.30 2.97
N ASN A 152 12.21 5.07 4.25
CA ASN A 152 12.16 6.11 5.28
C ASN A 152 13.26 7.17 5.07
N LYS A 153 14.43 6.75 4.58
CA LYS A 153 15.57 7.63 4.31
C LYS A 153 15.40 8.46 3.03
N TYR A 154 14.71 7.92 2.02
CA TYR A 154 14.59 8.52 0.69
C TYR A 154 13.13 8.72 0.27
N PRO A 155 12.57 9.94 0.35
CA PRO A 155 11.16 10.19 0.03
C PRO A 155 10.83 10.00 -1.47
N ASP A 156 11.83 10.09 -2.35
CA ASP A 156 11.70 9.85 -3.79
C ASP A 156 11.84 8.35 -4.16
N LEU A 157 12.11 7.49 -3.17
CA LEU A 157 12.20 6.05 -3.34
C LEU A 157 10.83 5.41 -3.12
N ARG A 158 10.40 4.62 -4.08
CA ARG A 158 9.18 3.82 -4.00
C ARG A 158 9.56 2.34 -4.01
N VAL A 159 9.10 1.62 -2.99
CA VAL A 159 9.28 0.18 -2.85
C VAL A 159 7.92 -0.46 -2.99
N TYR A 160 7.81 -1.44 -3.87
CA TYR A 160 6.62 -2.27 -4.08
C TYR A 160 7.01 -3.72 -3.82
N SER A 161 6.23 -4.43 -2.99
CA SER A 161 6.60 -5.75 -2.47
C SER A 161 5.58 -6.80 -2.85
N PHE A 162 6.01 -7.83 -3.58
CA PHE A 162 5.14 -8.87 -4.11
C PHE A 162 5.57 -10.25 -3.59
N ASP A 163 4.60 -11.02 -3.11
CA ASP A 163 4.79 -12.44 -2.88
C ASP A 163 4.82 -13.17 -4.23
N TYR A 164 5.96 -13.76 -4.56
CA TYR A 164 6.29 -14.41 -5.82
C TYR A 164 5.31 -15.53 -6.19
N HIS A 165 4.69 -16.19 -5.19
CA HIS A 165 3.77 -17.31 -5.42
C HIS A 165 2.30 -16.95 -5.18
N PHE A 166 1.99 -15.67 -5.00
CA PHE A 166 0.62 -15.26 -4.76
C PHE A 166 -0.20 -15.33 -6.05
N ASP A 167 -1.37 -15.97 -5.96
CA ASP A 167 -2.23 -16.30 -7.12
C ASP A 167 -2.99 -15.07 -7.62
N VAL A 168 -2.25 -14.22 -8.32
CA VAL A 168 -2.72 -13.04 -9.06
C VAL A 168 -1.96 -12.97 -10.37
N GLY A 169 -2.67 -13.14 -11.49
CA GLY A 169 -2.05 -13.15 -12.82
C GLY A 169 -1.26 -11.88 -13.18
N ALA A 170 -1.49 -10.75 -12.50
CA ALA A 170 -0.69 -9.55 -12.65
C ALA A 170 0.74 -9.70 -12.07
N ILE A 171 0.92 -10.46 -10.99
CA ILE A 171 2.24 -10.76 -10.41
C ILE A 171 3.02 -11.69 -11.35
N ASP A 172 2.37 -12.76 -11.84
CA ASP A 172 2.98 -13.68 -12.83
C ASP A 172 3.45 -12.93 -14.08
N THR A 173 2.65 -11.96 -14.53
CA THR A 173 2.98 -11.08 -15.66
C THR A 173 4.21 -10.23 -15.35
N LEU A 174 4.29 -9.63 -14.15
CA LEU A 174 5.47 -8.85 -13.74
C LEU A 174 6.73 -9.71 -13.64
N VAL A 175 6.64 -10.89 -13.03
CA VAL A 175 7.73 -11.87 -12.95
C VAL A 175 8.23 -12.22 -14.35
N SER A 176 7.32 -12.45 -15.29
CA SER A 176 7.63 -12.78 -16.69
C SER A 176 8.28 -11.61 -17.44
N ILE A 177 7.73 -10.40 -17.31
CA ILE A 177 8.26 -9.19 -17.99
C ILE A 177 9.68 -8.88 -17.51
N TYR A 178 9.92 -8.94 -16.21
CA TYR A 178 11.22 -8.63 -15.61
C TYR A 178 12.16 -9.83 -15.52
N LYS A 179 11.72 -11.01 -15.98
CA LYS A 179 12.47 -12.27 -15.93
C LYS A 179 13.01 -12.57 -14.53
N VAL A 180 12.16 -12.35 -13.53
CA VAL A 180 12.50 -12.60 -12.13
C VAL A 180 12.67 -14.10 -11.95
N LYS A 181 13.82 -14.51 -11.45
CA LYS A 181 14.14 -15.91 -11.15
C LYS A 181 13.65 -16.26 -9.75
N SER A 182 13.58 -17.57 -9.47
CA SER A 182 13.11 -18.11 -8.19
C SER A 182 14.13 -18.04 -7.05
N ASP A 183 15.29 -17.42 -7.25
CA ASP A 183 16.26 -17.09 -6.20
C ASP A 183 15.84 -15.81 -5.47
N LEU A 184 15.08 -16.02 -4.40
CA LEU A 184 14.52 -14.97 -3.55
C LEU A 184 15.39 -14.77 -2.28
N PRO A 185 15.48 -13.54 -1.73
CA PRO A 185 14.81 -12.31 -2.17
C PRO A 185 15.38 -11.78 -3.50
N ALA A 186 14.50 -11.21 -4.35
CA ALA A 186 14.89 -10.62 -5.63
C ALA A 186 14.41 -9.17 -5.74
N LEU A 187 15.28 -8.29 -6.21
CA LEU A 187 15.02 -6.85 -6.38
C LEU A 187 15.18 -6.47 -7.85
N ILE A 188 14.22 -5.72 -8.37
CA ILE A 188 14.32 -5.08 -9.68
C ILE A 188 14.37 -3.58 -9.46
N ILE A 189 15.52 -2.96 -9.77
CA ILE A 189 15.74 -1.53 -9.59
C ILE A 189 16.07 -0.92 -10.94
N ASN A 190 15.17 -0.08 -11.46
CA ASN A 190 15.26 0.50 -12.81
C ASN A 190 15.58 -0.52 -13.92
N GLY A 191 15.03 -1.73 -13.81
CA GLY A 191 15.21 -2.81 -14.79
C GLY A 191 16.46 -3.69 -14.59
N LEU A 192 17.32 -3.37 -13.60
CA LEU A 192 18.42 -4.24 -13.21
C LEU A 192 17.98 -5.16 -12.07
N SER A 193 18.36 -6.44 -12.16
CA SER A 193 18.01 -7.45 -11.17
C SER A 193 19.16 -7.69 -10.17
N TYR A 194 18.81 -7.75 -8.89
CA TYR A 194 19.71 -8.06 -7.78
C TYR A 194 19.08 -9.17 -6.94
N HIS A 195 19.85 -10.21 -6.66
CA HIS A 195 19.37 -11.39 -5.94
C HIS A 195 20.08 -11.54 -4.60
N GLY A 196 19.42 -12.20 -3.66
CA GLY A 196 19.92 -12.44 -2.32
C GLY A 196 19.83 -11.20 -1.42
N PHE A 197 20.25 -11.38 -0.17
CA PHE A 197 20.31 -10.30 0.80
C PHE A 197 21.38 -9.26 0.44
N HIS A 198 21.05 -7.98 0.58
CA HIS A 198 22.01 -6.88 0.52
C HIS A 198 21.71 -5.90 1.66
N SER A 199 22.76 -5.39 2.32
CA SER A 199 22.57 -4.35 3.34
C SER A 199 22.22 -2.99 2.72
N VAL A 200 21.80 -2.02 3.56
CA VAL A 200 21.54 -0.64 3.13
C VAL A 200 22.78 -0.04 2.45
N GLU A 201 23.96 -0.26 3.03
CA GLU A 201 25.23 0.26 2.55
C GLU A 201 25.62 -0.38 1.21
N GLU A 202 25.48 -1.70 1.10
CA GLU A 202 25.78 -2.42 -0.15
C GLU A 202 24.88 -1.96 -1.31
N LEU A 203 23.59 -1.71 -1.03
CA LEU A 203 22.66 -1.20 -2.03
C LEU A 203 23.01 0.23 -2.45
N GLU A 204 23.37 1.10 -1.50
CA GLU A 204 23.81 2.47 -1.80
C GLU A 204 25.11 2.51 -2.62
N GLU A 205 25.99 1.52 -2.46
CA GLU A 205 27.23 1.40 -3.23
C GLU A 205 27.00 0.80 -4.63
N LYS A 206 26.28 -0.33 -4.71
CA LYS A 206 26.10 -1.10 -5.95
C LYS A 206 25.05 -0.49 -6.87
N VAL A 207 24.07 0.24 -6.35
CA VAL A 207 22.92 0.75 -7.13
C VAL A 207 23.11 2.25 -7.43
N PRO A 208 23.41 2.64 -8.69
CA PRO A 208 23.68 4.04 -9.03
C PRO A 208 22.52 4.98 -8.70
N ALA A 209 21.28 4.52 -8.84
CA ALA A 209 20.09 5.31 -8.53
C ALA A 209 20.03 5.69 -7.03
N LEU A 210 20.36 4.76 -6.14
CA LEU A 210 20.38 5.00 -4.69
C LEU A 210 21.53 5.94 -4.30
N LYS A 211 22.67 5.86 -4.98
CA LYS A 211 23.79 6.80 -4.77
C LYS A 211 23.40 8.25 -5.07
N VAL A 212 22.61 8.48 -6.13
CA VAL A 212 22.09 9.82 -6.46
C VAL A 212 21.14 10.32 -5.37
N LEU A 213 20.25 9.45 -4.86
CA LEU A 213 19.36 9.78 -3.75
C LEU A 213 20.12 10.09 -2.46
N ALA A 214 21.15 9.30 -2.15
CA ALA A 214 22.03 9.52 -1.01
C ALA A 214 22.73 10.88 -1.06
N ALA A 215 23.22 11.28 -2.23
CA ALA A 215 23.83 12.60 -2.43
C ALA A 215 22.80 13.74 -2.25
N LYS A 216 21.58 13.57 -2.81
CA LYS A 216 20.49 14.55 -2.67
C LYS A 216 20.05 14.71 -1.21
N ALA A 217 19.87 13.61 -0.48
CA ALA A 217 19.52 13.63 0.94
C ALA A 217 20.57 14.36 1.79
N LYS A 218 21.86 14.07 1.59
CA LYS A 218 22.96 14.78 2.27
C LYS A 218 22.97 16.28 1.96
N ALA A 219 22.64 16.68 0.74
CA ALA A 219 22.54 18.09 0.37
C ALA A 219 21.35 18.80 1.05
N LEU A 220 20.20 18.12 1.19
CA LEU A 220 19.02 18.62 1.90
C LEU A 220 19.26 18.74 3.41
N GLU A 221 19.93 17.78 4.04
CA GLU A 221 20.32 17.87 5.45
C GLU A 221 21.29 19.03 5.71
N LYS A 222 22.26 19.24 4.80
CA LYS A 222 23.23 20.34 4.90
C LYS A 222 22.55 21.71 4.73
N SER A 223 21.55 21.83 3.87
CA SER A 223 20.81 23.09 3.70
C SER A 223 19.87 23.36 4.87
N ALA A 224 19.21 22.33 5.42
CA ALA A 224 18.38 22.45 6.62
C ALA A 224 19.18 22.89 7.84
N THR A 225 20.38 22.34 8.05
CA THR A 225 21.27 22.71 9.15
C THR A 225 21.87 24.11 8.97
N LEU A 226 22.14 24.55 7.74
CA LEU A 226 22.59 25.92 7.44
C LEU A 226 21.48 26.95 7.71
N ASN A 227 20.23 26.63 7.35
CA ASN A 227 19.06 27.50 7.57
C ASN A 227 18.68 27.60 9.06
N LEU A 228 18.83 26.50 9.82
CA LEU A 228 18.68 26.54 11.28
C LEU A 228 19.76 27.40 11.94
N ARG A 229 21.02 27.30 11.50
CA ARG A 229 22.10 28.16 12.01
C ARG A 229 21.89 29.64 11.66
N SER A 230 21.43 29.96 10.46
CA SER A 230 21.16 31.36 10.07
C SER A 230 19.96 31.95 10.82
N ALA A 231 18.93 31.15 11.11
CA ALA A 231 17.80 31.55 11.95
C ALA A 231 18.24 31.84 13.39
N VAL A 232 19.10 30.99 13.97
CA VAL A 232 19.67 31.18 15.33
C VAL A 232 20.55 32.44 15.41
N TYR A 233 21.39 32.69 14.39
CA TYR A 233 22.20 33.91 14.34
C TYR A 233 21.36 35.19 14.14
N LYS A 234 20.25 35.13 13.40
CA LYS A 234 19.32 36.26 13.25
C LYS A 234 18.60 36.60 14.56
N THR A 235 18.30 35.61 15.39
CA THR A 235 17.76 35.83 16.75
C THR A 235 18.81 36.32 17.74
N ALA A 236 20.08 35.96 17.56
CA ALA A 236 21.18 36.42 18.43
C ALA A 236 21.74 37.81 18.06
N ALA A 237 21.45 38.32 16.85
CA ALA A 237 21.89 39.63 16.36
C ALA A 237 20.87 40.76 16.58
N LEU A 238 19.82 40.54 17.38
CA LEU A 238 18.99 41.64 17.88
C LEU A 238 19.81 42.42 18.92
N PRO A 239 19.99 43.75 18.74
CA PRO A 239 20.72 44.55 19.70
C PRO A 239 20.08 44.45 21.08
N LEU A 240 20.92 44.41 22.12
CA LEU A 240 20.58 44.37 23.55
C LEU A 240 19.81 45.62 24.05
N SER A 241 19.19 46.39 23.16
CA SER A 241 18.39 47.57 23.45
C SER A 241 16.88 47.30 23.58
N TYR A 242 16.44 46.04 23.43
CA TYR A 242 15.04 45.62 23.63
C TYR A 242 14.87 44.56 24.73
N LEU A 243 15.70 44.58 25.79
CA LEU A 243 15.38 43.91 27.05
C LEU A 243 14.60 44.86 27.96
N GLY A 244 13.43 45.29 27.47
CA GLY A 244 12.40 45.91 28.28
C GLY A 244 11.46 44.84 28.81
N ASN A 245 11.58 44.52 30.10
CA ASN A 245 10.54 43.97 30.98
C ASN A 245 9.50 43.05 30.34
N TYR A 246 9.78 41.75 30.25
CA TYR A 246 8.73 40.74 30.36
C TYR A 246 9.28 39.49 31.06
N THR A 247 8.96 39.38 32.33
CA THR A 247 8.89 38.13 33.06
C THR A 247 7.95 37.18 32.33
N ASN A 248 8.48 36.20 31.59
CA ASN A 248 7.73 34.98 31.33
C ASN A 248 8.67 33.83 30.98
N LEU A 249 8.98 33.05 32.01
CA LEU A 249 9.69 31.77 31.99
C LEU A 249 8.92 30.66 31.23
N HIS A 250 7.79 30.98 30.60
CA HIS A 250 6.91 30.03 29.91
C HIS A 250 7.24 29.82 28.41
N LEU A 251 7.98 30.73 27.77
CA LEU A 251 8.22 30.63 26.31
C LEU A 251 9.38 29.71 25.93
N PHE A 252 10.36 29.52 26.82
CA PHE A 252 11.48 28.59 26.58
C PHE A 252 11.04 27.11 26.63
N CYS A 253 10.04 26.80 27.46
CA CYS A 253 9.54 25.43 27.60
C CYS A 253 8.70 24.97 26.38
N CYS A 254 8.14 25.91 25.60
CA CYS A 254 7.42 25.57 24.36
C CYS A 254 8.34 25.14 23.22
N LEU A 255 9.58 25.66 23.14
CA LEU A 255 10.51 25.28 22.08
C LEU A 255 11.09 23.87 22.29
N GLU A 256 11.44 23.52 23.53
CA GLU A 256 11.89 22.16 23.87
C GLU A 256 10.74 21.14 23.76
N ASN A 257 9.52 21.48 24.20
CA ASN A 257 8.36 20.59 24.03
C ASN A 257 7.93 20.44 22.56
N CYS A 258 8.12 21.44 21.70
CA CYS A 258 7.87 21.29 20.26
C CYS A 258 8.91 20.37 19.60
N LEU A 259 10.18 20.45 19.99
CA LEU A 259 11.24 19.54 19.49
C LEU A 259 11.04 18.10 19.98
N HIS A 260 10.58 17.90 21.22
CA HIS A 260 10.27 16.57 21.75
C HIS A 260 9.01 15.97 21.11
N LYS A 261 7.96 16.79 20.89
CA LYS A 261 6.70 16.34 20.29
C LYS A 261 6.82 16.06 18.78
N HIS A 262 7.70 16.75 18.06
CA HIS A 262 8.01 16.46 16.65
C HIS A 262 8.84 15.17 16.49
N ARG A 263 9.67 14.83 17.49
CA ARG A 263 10.41 13.56 17.55
C ARG A 263 9.50 12.40 17.96
N GLU A 264 8.52 12.61 18.85
CA GLU A 264 7.50 11.61 19.19
C GLU A 264 6.48 11.36 18.08
N PHE A 265 6.13 12.37 17.27
CA PHE A 265 5.22 12.18 16.13
C PHE A 265 5.84 11.30 15.04
N HIS A 266 7.15 11.44 14.79
CA HIS A 266 7.90 10.54 13.92
C HIS A 266 8.12 9.14 14.54
N HIS A 267 8.32 9.04 15.86
CA HIS A 267 8.47 7.75 16.54
C HIS A 267 7.16 6.97 16.71
N SER A 268 6.01 7.65 16.74
CA SER A 268 4.69 7.01 16.82
C SER A 268 4.28 6.42 15.46
N LEU A 269 4.52 7.12 14.35
CA LEU A 269 4.32 6.58 13.00
C LEU A 269 5.33 5.48 12.64
N SER A 270 6.55 5.53 13.19
CA SER A 270 7.56 4.48 12.99
C SER A 270 7.23 3.15 13.68
N ARG A 271 6.37 3.14 14.71
CA ARG A 271 5.96 1.92 15.44
C ARG A 271 4.78 1.17 14.80
N TYR A 272 4.10 1.77 13.82
CA TYR A 272 2.95 1.16 13.16
C TYR A 272 3.30 0.38 11.88
N TRP A 273 4.53 0.53 11.38
CA TRP A 273 4.99 -0.03 10.11
C TRP A 273 6.21 -0.95 10.26
N THR A 274 6.40 -1.51 11.45
CA THR A 274 7.53 -2.37 11.87
C THR A 274 7.43 -3.83 11.42
N TYR A 275 6.40 -4.21 10.65
CA TYR A 275 6.12 -5.61 10.29
C TYR A 275 5.98 -5.86 8.78
N PHE A 276 6.65 -5.03 7.95
CA PHE A 276 6.86 -5.29 6.53
C PHE A 276 8.31 -5.01 6.13
#